data_AF-A0A7X9X3G5-F1
#
_entry.id   AF-A0A7X9X3G5-F1
#
_cell.length_a   1.000
_cell.length_b   1.000
_cell.length_c   1.000
_cell.angle_alpha   90.00
_cell.angle_beta   90.00
_cell.angle_gamma   90.00
#
_symmetry.space_group_name_H-M   'P 1'
#
loop_
_entity.id
_entity.type
_entity.pdbx_description
1 polymer ?
#
loop_
_entity_poly.entity_id
_entity_poly.type
_entity_poly.pdbx_seq_one_letter_code
_entity_poly.pdbx_strand_id
1 'polypeptide(L)'
;MPSRIGLWRIGSEAAVRSNSLEPHLRYLVEHLGLPRADLRQILVDNDARMRFFCYWDNESGDRVPDVPNAIRIMMEAMGGTVEIDEYR
;
A
#
# COMPACT_ATOMS: atom_id res chain seq x y z
N MET A 1 -13.88 9.33 7.82
CA MET A 1 -15.22 8.77 7.56
C MET A 1 -15.05 7.59 6.63
N PRO A 2 -15.50 6.37 6.96
CA PRO A 2 -15.50 5.27 6.00
C PRO A 2 -16.29 5.71 4.76
N SER A 3 -15.77 5.40 3.57
CA SER A 3 -16.51 5.66 2.34
C SER A 3 -17.77 4.77 2.30
N ARG A 4 -18.77 5.17 1.51
CA ARG A 4 -20.08 4.51 1.37
C ARG A 4 -20.03 3.02 0.96
N ILE A 5 -18.83 2.50 0.68
CA ILE A 5 -18.52 1.15 0.18
C ILE A 5 -17.63 0.34 1.14
N GLY A 6 -17.41 0.81 2.37
CA GLY A 6 -16.56 0.09 3.34
C GLY A 6 -15.05 0.22 3.06
N LEU A 7 -14.65 1.10 2.14
CA LEU A 7 -13.24 1.34 1.83
C LEU A 7 -12.68 2.45 2.71
N TRP A 8 -11.48 2.20 3.22
CA TRP A 8 -10.62 3.18 3.89
C TRP A 8 -9.48 3.57 2.94
N ARG A 9 -9.19 4.87 2.82
CA ARG A 9 -8.12 5.40 1.98
C ARG A 9 -7.21 6.31 2.81
N ILE A 10 -5.91 6.17 2.59
CA ILE A 10 -4.86 7.03 3.12
C ILE A 10 -3.98 7.43 1.94
N GLY A 11 -3.74 8.73 1.78
CA GLY A 11 -2.86 9.27 0.74
C GLY A 11 -1.54 9.74 1.31
N SER A 12 -0.44 9.48 0.60
CA SER A 12 0.92 9.91 0.96
C SER A 12 1.36 11.19 0.24
N GLU A 13 0.63 11.64 -0.79
CA GLU A 13 0.97 12.79 -1.64
C GLU A 13 1.21 14.10 -0.86
N ALA A 14 0.40 14.36 0.18
CA ALA A 14 0.57 15.56 1.00
C ALA A 14 1.81 15.51 1.90
N ALA A 15 2.33 14.32 2.21
CA ALA A 15 3.42 14.10 3.16
C ALA A 15 4.76 13.75 2.49
N VAL A 16 4.73 13.22 1.28
CA VAL A 16 5.92 12.73 0.55
C VAL A 16 5.98 13.41 -0.81
N ARG A 17 7.08 14.12 -1.07
CA ARG A 17 7.40 14.68 -2.39
C ARG A 17 8.52 13.84 -3.00
N SER A 18 8.16 12.78 -3.71
CA SER A 18 9.10 11.94 -4.43
C SER A 18 8.46 11.38 -5.68
N ASN A 19 9.28 11.17 -6.72
CA ASN A 19 8.86 10.43 -7.91
C ASN A 19 9.10 8.92 -7.76
N SER A 20 9.69 8.47 -6.64
CA SER A 20 9.93 7.05 -6.35
C SER A 20 8.79 6.50 -5.50
N LEU A 21 8.41 5.24 -5.70
CA LEU A 21 7.33 4.60 -4.95
C LEU A 21 7.72 4.28 -3.50
N GLU A 22 8.98 3.95 -3.26
CA GLU A 22 9.50 3.52 -1.94
C GLU A 22 9.19 4.52 -0.80
N PRO A 23 9.46 5.83 -0.92
CA PRO A 23 9.13 6.81 0.14
C PRO A 23 7.64 6.85 0.49
N HIS A 24 6.77 6.68 -0.50
CA HIS A 24 5.32 6.64 -0.27
C HIS A 24 4.91 5.38 0.49
N LEU A 25 5.49 4.22 0.14
CA LEU A 25 5.22 2.97 0.84
C LEU A 25 5.75 3.01 2.28
N ARG A 26 6.95 3.55 2.50
CA ARG A 26 7.52 3.71 3.85
C ARG A 26 6.64 4.61 4.73
N TYR A 27 6.16 5.73 4.17
CA TYR A 27 5.20 6.58 4.87
C TYR A 27 3.94 5.82 5.29
N LEU A 28 3.36 5.00 4.40
CA LEU A 28 2.18 4.21 4.73
C LEU A 28 2.46 3.16 5.81
N VAL A 29 3.62 2.49 5.75
CA VAL A 29 4.05 1.52 6.78
C VAL A 29 4.14 2.20 8.15
N GLU A 30 4.79 3.35 8.22
CA GLU A 30 4.94 4.11 9.47
C GLU A 30 3.59 4.64 9.97
N HIS A 31 2.78 5.22 9.08
CA HIS A 31 1.49 5.81 9.44
C HIS A 31 0.46 4.78 9.91
N LEU A 32 0.50 3.56 9.35
CA LEU A 32 -0.36 2.45 9.74
C LEU A 32 0.21 1.63 10.91
N GLY A 33 1.44 1.90 11.33
CA GLY A 33 2.14 1.17 12.39
C GLY A 33 2.40 -0.29 12.03
N LEU A 34 2.74 -0.57 10.76
CA LEU A 34 3.03 -1.92 10.29
C LEU A 34 4.49 -2.33 10.60
N PRO A 35 4.78 -3.63 10.83
CA PRO A 35 3.84 -4.74 10.84
C PRO A 35 3.00 -4.81 12.13
N ARG A 36 1.76 -5.28 11.99
CA ARG A 36 0.83 -5.49 13.10
C ARG A 36 0.56 -6.97 13.30
N ALA A 37 0.89 -7.49 14.48
CA ALA A 37 0.77 -8.92 14.77
C ALA A 37 -0.70 -9.42 14.76
N ASP A 38 -1.63 -8.58 15.19
CA ASP A 38 -3.06 -8.86 15.26
C ASP A 38 -3.78 -8.73 13.91
N LEU A 39 -3.18 -8.01 12.96
CA LEU A 39 -3.84 -7.60 11.72
C LEU A 39 -4.30 -8.79 10.89
N ARG A 40 -3.47 -9.84 10.78
CA ARG A 40 -3.84 -11.05 10.05
C ARG A 40 -5.08 -11.74 10.65
N GLN A 41 -5.12 -11.85 11.97
CA GLN A 41 -6.27 -12.46 12.67
C GLN A 41 -7.53 -11.60 12.49
N ILE A 42 -7.40 -10.28 12.65
CA ILE A 42 -8.51 -9.33 12.44
C ILE A 42 -9.07 -9.43 11.02
N LEU A 43 -8.21 -9.55 10.00
CA LEU A 43 -8.65 -9.70 8.60
C LEU A 43 -9.45 -11.00 8.42
N VAL A 44 -8.96 -12.12 8.97
CA VAL A 44 -9.65 -13.41 8.89
C VAL A 44 -10.99 -13.38 9.62
N ASP A 45 -11.04 -12.85 10.85
CA ASP A 45 -12.24 -12.83 11.68
C ASP A 45 -13.37 -11.97 11.08
N ASN A 46 -13.02 -11.03 10.20
CA ASN A 46 -13.97 -10.12 9.56
C ASN A 46 -14.19 -10.41 8.07
N ASP A 47 -13.69 -11.54 7.54
CA ASP A 47 -13.68 -11.85 6.10
C ASP A 47 -13.20 -10.67 5.23
N ALA A 48 -12.19 -9.97 5.74
CA ALA A 48 -11.64 -8.76 5.16
C ALA A 48 -10.32 -9.03 4.45
N ARG A 49 -10.02 -8.22 3.43
CA ARG A 49 -8.75 -8.24 2.71
C ARG A 49 -8.09 -6.88 2.79
N MET A 50 -6.76 -6.88 2.92
CA MET A 50 -5.95 -5.66 2.86
C MET A 50 -5.04 -5.71 1.65
N ARG A 51 -4.94 -4.59 0.93
CA ARG A 51 -3.96 -4.40 -0.13
C ARG A 51 -3.40 -2.99 -0.09
N PHE A 52 -2.13 -2.84 -0.44
CA PHE A 52 -1.59 -1.57 -0.91
C PHE A 52 -1.86 -1.48 -2.41
N PHE A 53 -2.64 -0.46 -2.79
CA PHE A 53 -2.95 -0.19 -4.18
C PHE A 53 -2.21 1.07 -4.60
N CYS A 54 -1.24 0.92 -5.49
CA CYS A 54 -0.39 2.01 -5.95
C CYS A 54 -0.80 2.41 -7.37
N TYR A 55 -1.29 3.64 -7.50
CA TYR A 55 -1.49 4.27 -8.80
C TYR A 55 -0.16 4.83 -9.29
N TRP A 56 0.32 4.35 -10.43
CA TRP A 56 1.57 4.79 -11.02
C TRP A 56 1.31 5.45 -12.38
N ASP A 57 1.57 6.75 -12.43
CA ASP A 57 1.48 7.55 -13.64
C ASP A 57 2.86 7.64 -14.32
N ASN A 58 2.99 6.91 -15.43
CA ASN A 58 4.22 6.78 -16.20
C ASN A 58 4.09 7.38 -17.60
N GLU A 59 3.63 8.63 -17.73
CA GLU A 59 3.45 9.29 -19.05
C GLU A 59 4.65 9.16 -20.01
N SER A 60 5.88 9.11 -19.48
CA SER A 60 7.12 9.01 -20.27
C SER A 60 7.50 7.57 -20.65
N GLY A 61 6.89 6.56 -20.02
CA GLY A 61 7.10 5.14 -20.29
C GLY A 61 8.45 4.57 -19.84
N ASP A 62 9.33 5.38 -19.26
CA ASP A 62 10.70 5.03 -18.90
C ASP A 62 10.89 4.72 -17.41
N ARG A 63 9.85 4.90 -16.59
CA ARG A 63 9.92 4.67 -15.15
C ARG A 63 9.29 3.33 -14.76
N VAL A 64 10.06 2.49 -14.06
CA VAL A 64 9.57 1.21 -13.54
C VAL A 64 9.10 1.40 -12.10
N PRO A 65 7.85 1.07 -11.76
CA PRO A 65 7.40 1.11 -10.38
C PRO A 65 8.08 -0.01 -9.59
N ASP A 66 8.90 0.35 -8.61
CA ASP A 66 9.59 -0.62 -7.74
C ASP A 66 8.96 -0.66 -6.34
N VAL A 67 8.63 -1.87 -5.90
CA VAL A 67 8.16 -2.14 -4.54
C VAL A 67 9.30 -2.85 -3.81
N PRO A 68 9.90 -2.22 -2.78
CA PRO A 68 10.99 -2.84 -2.04
C PRO A 68 10.62 -4.23 -1.54
N ASN A 69 11.51 -5.21 -1.75
CA ASN A 69 11.26 -6.61 -1.40
C ASN A 69 10.90 -6.80 0.08
N ALA A 70 11.50 -5.99 0.97
CA ALA A 70 11.17 -5.99 2.40
C ALA A 70 9.69 -5.67 2.67
N ILE A 71 9.10 -4.73 1.92
CA ILE A 71 7.68 -4.36 2.05
C ILE A 71 6.79 -5.46 1.50
N ARG A 72 7.20 -6.11 0.40
CA ARG A 72 6.48 -7.26 -0.16
C ARG A 72 6.40 -8.42 0.83
N ILE A 73 7.54 -8.83 1.38
CA ILE A 73 7.63 -9.91 2.39
C ILE A 73 6.80 -9.56 3.62
N MET A 74 6.87 -8.31 4.10
CA MET A 74 6.09 -7.85 5.25
C MET A 74 4.58 -7.94 4.99
N MET A 75 4.12 -7.47 3.82
CA MET A 75 2.70 -7.51 3.45
C MET A 75 2.19 -8.96 3.35
N GLU A 76 2.95 -9.84 2.70
CA GLU A 76 2.61 -11.26 2.57
C GLU A 76 2.51 -11.96 3.94
N ALA A 77 3.41 -11.67 4.88
CA ALA A 77 3.38 -12.25 6.22
C ALA A 77 2.08 -11.92 6.98
N MET A 78 1.55 -10.72 6.78
CA MET A 78 0.29 -10.25 7.38
C MET A 78 -0.97 -10.67 6.59
N GLY A 79 -0.82 -11.37 5.47
CA GLY A 79 -1.94 -11.76 4.60
C GLY A 79 -2.46 -10.63 3.70
N GLY A 80 -1.68 -9.57 3.52
CA GLY A 80 -1.97 -8.49 2.58
C GLY A 80 -1.21 -8.65 1.26
N THR A 81 -1.62 -7.89 0.25
CA THR A 81 -0.95 -7.85 -1.07
C THR A 81 -0.49 -6.44 -1.42
N VAL A 82 0.46 -6.33 -2.36
CA VAL A 82 0.81 -5.06 -3.02
C VAL A 82 0.46 -5.19 -4.50
N GLU A 83 -0.40 -4.30 -4.97
CA GLU A 83 -0.86 -4.21 -6.35
C GLU A 83 -0.43 -2.87 -6.94
N ILE A 84 0.12 -2.92 -8.15
CA ILE A 84 0.52 -1.73 -8.90
C ILE A 84 -0.38 -1.68 -10.13
N ASP A 85 -1.05 -0.55 -10.32
CA ASP A 85 -1.82 -0.26 -11.53
C ASP A 85 -1.02 0.80 -12.32
N GLU A 86 -0.44 0.37 -13.43
CA GLU A 86 0.31 1.24 -14.35
C GLU A 86 -0.65 1.76 -15.41
N TYR A 87 -0.84 3.08 -15.43
CA TYR A 87 -1.50 3.75 -16.54
C TYR A 87 -0.46 4.26 -17.53
N ARG A 88 -0.73 4.08 -18.83
CA ARG A 88 0.13 4.50 -19.94
C ARG A 88 -0.60 5.50 -20.82
#